data_AF-A0A4U5NBR4-F1
#
_entry.id   AF-A0A4U5NBR4-F1
#
_cell.length_a   1.000
_cell.length_b   1.000
_cell.length_c   1.000
_cell.angle_alpha   90.00
_cell.angle_beta   90.00
_cell.angle_gamma   90.00
#
_symmetry.space_group_name_H-M   'P 1'
#
loop_
_entity.id
_entity.type
_entity.pdbx_description
1 polymer ?
#
loop_
_entity_poly.entity_id
_entity_poly.type
_entity_poly.pdbx_seq_one_letter_code
_entity_poly.pdbx_strand_id
1 'polypeptide(L)'
;MENLTMADNFVYGSELQGRGYATHTDKIVGGTMFGMALVAVLLGIFNIVIIKKVEIFHNAFGALWVLRTLGEIGSNLAHVVYSGPATYL
;
A
#
# COMPACT_ATOMS: atom_id res chain seq x y z
N MET A 1 29.45 -12.72 -38.98
CA MET A 1 29.24 -12.89 -37.54
C MET A 1 28.68 -11.58 -37.01
N GLU A 2 27.43 -11.34 -37.37
CA GLU A 2 26.68 -10.13 -37.06
C GLU A 2 25.37 -10.66 -36.46
N ASN A 3 24.85 -9.97 -35.44
CA ASN A 3 23.60 -10.24 -34.69
C ASN A 3 23.75 -10.95 -33.34
N LEU A 4 24.36 -10.34 -32.30
CA LEU A 4 24.11 -10.73 -30.90
C LEU A 4 24.31 -9.62 -29.83
N THR A 5 24.26 -8.31 -30.13
CA THR A 5 24.59 -7.25 -29.13
C THR A 5 23.47 -6.28 -28.75
N MET A 6 22.20 -6.61 -29.02
CA MET A 6 21.06 -5.74 -28.65
C MET A 6 20.24 -6.26 -27.45
N ALA A 7 20.83 -7.09 -26.59
CA ALA A 7 20.12 -7.66 -25.43
C ALA A 7 20.55 -7.09 -24.05
N ASP A 8 21.57 -6.24 -23.98
CA ASP A 8 22.33 -6.01 -22.74
C ASP A 8 22.08 -4.67 -22.00
N ASN A 9 21.01 -3.93 -22.30
CA ASN A 9 20.68 -2.69 -21.56
C ASN A 9 19.31 -2.71 -20.88
N PHE A 10 18.72 -3.89 -20.65
CA PHE A 10 17.52 -3.98 -19.83
C PHE A 10 17.91 -4.00 -18.34
N VAL A 11 17.85 -2.83 -17.69
CA VAL A 11 17.95 -2.73 -16.23
C VAL A 11 16.59 -3.06 -15.64
N TYR A 12 16.46 -4.25 -15.06
CA TYR A 12 15.24 -4.69 -14.39
C TYR A 12 14.81 -3.68 -13.32
N GLY A 13 13.55 -3.24 -13.35
CA GLY A 13 13.02 -2.21 -12.46
C GLY A 13 13.20 -0.77 -12.95
N SER A 14 13.84 -0.55 -14.11
CA SER A 14 13.85 0.77 -14.76
C SER A 14 12.44 1.23 -15.15
N GLU A 15 11.51 0.28 -15.40
CA GLU A 15 10.09 0.59 -15.62
C GLU A 15 9.39 1.22 -14.42
N LEU A 16 9.91 1.06 -13.20
CA LEU A 16 9.32 1.64 -11.98
C LEU A 16 9.67 3.13 -11.81
N GLN A 17 10.66 3.64 -12.56
CA GLN A 17 11.14 5.02 -12.46
C GLN A 17 10.16 6.05 -13.06
N GLY A 18 9.15 5.58 -13.81
CA GLY A 18 8.10 6.43 -14.35
C GLY A 18 8.65 7.56 -15.23
N ARG A 19 8.13 8.79 -15.04
CA ARG A 19 8.54 9.98 -15.81
C ARG A 19 9.84 10.63 -15.31
N GLY A 20 10.35 10.22 -14.14
CA GLY A 20 11.56 10.80 -13.54
C GLY A 20 11.40 12.21 -12.93
N TYR A 21 10.17 12.74 -12.90
CA TYR A 21 9.85 14.01 -12.21
C TYR A 21 8.40 13.99 -11.70
N ALA A 22 8.18 14.48 -10.47
CA ALA A 22 6.86 14.65 -9.89
C ALA A 22 6.13 15.90 -10.42
N THR A 23 4.95 15.71 -11.01
CA THR A 23 4.04 16.83 -11.33
C THR A 23 3.28 17.30 -10.09
N HIS A 24 2.61 18.46 -10.17
CA HIS A 24 1.76 18.94 -9.07
C HIS A 24 0.63 17.96 -8.73
N THR A 25 0.06 17.30 -9.74
CA THR A 25 -0.99 16.30 -9.55
C THR A 25 -0.46 15.07 -8.82
N ASP A 26 0.74 14.61 -9.17
CA ASP A 26 1.37 13.42 -8.56
C ASP A 26 1.59 13.63 -7.06
N LYS A 27 2.05 14.82 -6.66
CA LYS A 27 2.21 15.19 -5.24
C LYS A 27 0.89 15.18 -4.46
N ILE A 28 -0.19 15.69 -5.07
CA ILE A 28 -1.51 15.72 -4.43
C ILE A 28 -2.06 14.30 -4.30
N VAL A 29 -2.00 13.50 -5.36
CA VAL A 29 -2.51 12.11 -5.36
C VAL A 29 -1.68 11.24 -4.42
N GLY A 30 -0.35 11.31 -4.50
CA GLY A 30 0.55 10.55 -3.63
C GLY A 30 0.38 10.93 -2.16
N GLY A 31 0.27 12.24 -1.86
CA GLY A 31 0.05 12.73 -0.50
C GLY A 31 -1.32 12.33 0.08
N THR A 32 -2.39 12.44 -0.71
CA THR A 32 -3.74 12.03 -0.26
C THR A 32 -3.85 10.51 -0.10
N MET A 33 -3.27 9.74 -1.03
CA MET A 33 -3.19 8.28 -0.93
C MET A 33 -2.44 7.86 0.34
N PHE A 34 -1.26 8.42 0.59
CA PHE A 34 -0.48 8.14 1.79
C PHE A 34 -1.26 8.50 3.06
N GLY A 35 -1.83 9.70 3.11
CA GLY A 35 -2.57 10.18 4.28
C GLY A 35 -3.79 9.32 4.61
N MET A 36 -4.63 9.03 3.59
CA MET A 36 -5.82 8.18 3.78
C MET A 36 -5.44 6.75 4.15
N ALA A 37 -4.43 6.16 3.51
CA ALA A 37 -3.98 4.82 3.83
C ALA A 37 -3.40 4.71 5.25
N LEU A 38 -2.64 5.72 5.69
CA LEU A 38 -2.12 5.78 7.06
C LEU A 38 -3.24 5.83 8.10
N VAL A 39 -4.24 6.69 7.87
CA VAL A 39 -5.44 6.76 8.74
C VAL A 39 -6.18 5.43 8.75
N ALA A 40 -6.36 4.79 7.58
CA ALA A 40 -7.01 3.50 7.48
C ALA A 40 -6.27 2.39 8.26
N VAL A 41 -4.93 2.35 8.21
CA VAL A 41 -4.13 1.41 9.00
C VAL A 41 -4.33 1.65 10.51
N LEU A 42 -4.27 2.90 10.97
CA LEU A 42 -4.45 3.24 12.38
C LEU A 42 -5.85 2.86 12.90
N LEU A 43 -6.89 3.18 12.12
CA LEU A 43 -8.27 2.81 12.45
C LEU A 43 -8.49 1.29 12.39
N GLY A 44 -7.84 0.59 11.46
CA GLY A 44 -7.86 -0.87 11.40
C GLY A 44 -7.25 -1.51 12.65
N ILE A 45 -6.09 -1.03 13.10
CA ILE A 45 -5.45 -1.49 14.33
C ILE A 45 -6.37 -1.23 15.53
N PHE A 46 -6.97 -0.04 15.60
CA PHE A 46 -7.94 0.30 16.64
C PHE A 46 -9.15 -0.63 16.64
N ASN A 47 -9.68 -1.00 15.47
CA ASN A 47 -10.76 -1.98 15.34
C ASN A 47 -10.40 -3.34 15.94
N ILE A 48 -9.18 -3.85 15.68
CA ILE A 48 -8.71 -5.11 16.26
C ILE A 48 -8.64 -5.02 17.79
N VAL A 49 -8.20 -3.88 18.34
CA VAL A 49 -8.17 -3.65 19.79
C VAL A 49 -9.58 -3.69 20.39
N ILE A 50 -10.58 -3.09 19.73
CA ILE A 50 -11.98 -3.15 20.18
C ILE A 50 -12.48 -4.59 20.20
N ILE A 51 -12.30 -5.33 19.10
CA ILE A 51 -12.75 -6.72 19.00
C ILE A 51 -12.10 -7.59 20.08
N LYS A 52 -10.82 -7.33 20.39
CA LYS A 52 -10.11 -8.02 21.47
C LYS A 52 -10.67 -7.68 22.85
N LYS A 53 -11.10 -6.44 23.09
CA LYS A 53 -11.55 -5.97 24.41
C LYS A 53 -13.02 -6.26 24.72
N VAL A 54 -13.91 -6.27 23.73
CA VAL A 54 -15.34 -6.43 23.97
C VAL A 54 -15.75 -7.89 23.80
N GLU A 55 -16.17 -8.52 24.89
CA GLU A 55 -16.49 -9.96 24.96
C GLU A 55 -17.59 -10.40 23.98
N ILE A 56 -18.50 -9.48 23.61
CA ILE A 56 -19.56 -9.75 22.62
C ILE A 56 -19.00 -10.17 21.25
N PHE A 57 -17.74 -9.84 20.94
CA PHE A 57 -17.09 -10.19 19.68
C PHE A 57 -16.20 -11.44 19.78
N HIS A 58 -16.14 -12.13 20.93
CA HIS A 58 -15.38 -13.39 21.07
C HIS A 58 -16.16 -14.58 20.52
N ASN A 59 -16.53 -14.49 19.24
CA ASN A 59 -17.29 -15.49 18.50
C ASN A 59 -16.85 -15.55 17.04
N ALA A 60 -17.47 -16.42 16.25
CA ALA A 60 -17.15 -16.59 14.83
C ALA A 60 -17.32 -15.30 14.02
N PHE A 61 -18.28 -14.45 14.37
CA PHE A 61 -18.48 -13.16 13.71
C PHE A 61 -17.30 -12.21 13.97
N GLY A 62 -16.83 -12.09 15.21
CA GLY A 62 -15.65 -11.28 15.52
C GLY A 62 -14.37 -11.80 14.87
N ALA A 63 -14.23 -13.13 14.75
CA ALA A 63 -13.10 -13.73 14.03
C ALA A 63 -13.10 -13.35 12.53
N LEU A 64 -14.26 -13.40 11.86
CA LEU A 64 -14.39 -12.95 10.47
C LEU A 64 -14.15 -11.44 10.32
N TRP A 65 -14.57 -10.65 11.31
CA TRP A 65 -14.27 -9.21 11.33
C TRP A 65 -12.76 -8.96 11.43
N VAL A 66 -12.04 -9.63 12.33
CA VAL A 66 -10.58 -9.50 12.42
C VAL A 66 -9.91 -9.87 11.10
N LEU A 67 -10.33 -10.96 10.45
CA LEU A 67 -9.80 -11.35 9.14
C LEU A 67 -9.99 -10.26 8.08
N ARG A 68 -11.20 -9.68 7.99
CA ARG A 68 -11.47 -8.56 7.09
C ARG A 68 -10.54 -7.37 7.37
N THR A 69 -10.41 -7.00 8.65
CA THR A 69 -9.58 -5.86 9.06
C THR A 69 -8.10 -6.11 8.83
N LEU A 70 -7.60 -7.35 8.96
CA LEU A 70 -6.23 -7.69 8.57
C LEU A 70 -6.00 -7.51 7.06
N GLY A 71 -6.96 -7.90 6.22
CA GLY A 71 -6.89 -7.66 4.77
C GLY A 71 -6.87 -6.16 4.44
N GLU A 72 -7.71 -5.37 5.12
CA GLU A 72 -7.73 -3.91 4.98
C GLU A 72 -6.40 -3.28 5.39
N ILE A 73 -5.84 -3.66 6.55
CA ILE A 73 -4.54 -3.14 7.02
C ILE A 73 -3.43 -3.53 6.04
N GLY A 74 -3.37 -4.79 5.61
CA GLY A 74 -2.35 -5.26 4.68
C GLY A 74 -2.35 -4.51 3.35
N SER A 75 -3.54 -4.31 2.77
CA SER A 75 -3.72 -3.54 1.54
C SER A 75 -3.27 -2.09 1.71
N ASN A 76 -3.72 -1.42 2.77
CA ASN A 76 -3.35 -0.02 3.02
C ASN A 76 -1.87 0.14 3.39
N LEU A 77 -1.24 -0.86 4.02
CA LEU A 77 0.19 -0.83 4.30
C LEU A 77 1.01 -0.82 3.00
N ALA A 78 0.58 -1.53 1.96
CA ALA A 78 1.23 -1.46 0.64
C ALA A 78 1.15 -0.04 0.05
N HIS A 79 0.04 0.66 0.25
CA HIS A 79 -0.09 2.06 -0.16
C HIS A 79 0.78 3.02 0.66
N VAL A 80 0.92 2.79 1.97
CA VAL A 80 1.78 3.60 2.84
C VAL A 80 3.26 3.41 2.50
N VAL A 81 3.69 2.16 2.30
CA VAL A 81 5.11 1.82 2.12
C VAL A 81 5.58 2.04 0.69
N TYR A 82 4.71 1.81 -0.30
CA TYR A 82 5.11 1.80 -1.71
C TYR A 82 4.30 2.77 -2.56
N SER A 83 2.99 2.56 -2.73
CA SER A 83 2.23 3.31 -3.75
C SER A 83 2.21 4.82 -3.52
N GLY A 84 2.03 5.27 -2.29
CA GLY A 84 2.02 6.70 -1.94
C GLY A 84 3.38 7.35 -2.20
N PRO A 85 4.48 6.86 -1.58
CA PRO A 85 5.82 7.37 -1.84
C PRO A 85 6.22 7.32 -3.32
N ALA A 86 5.96 6.22 -4.01
CA ALA A 86 6.28 6.07 -5.43
C ALA A 86 5.50 7.04 -6.33
N THR A 87 4.28 7.43 -5.92
CA THR A 87 3.48 8.43 -6.64
C THR A 87 3.90 9.86 -6.29
N TYR A 88 4.51 10.08 -5.13
CA TYR A 88 4.92 11.42 -4.67
C TYR A 88 6.26 11.89 -5.27
N LEU A 89 7.11 10.94 -5.69
CA LEU A 89 8.45 11.15 -6.27
C LEU A 89 8.39 11.25 -7.80
#